data_AF-A0A952HTD5-F1
#
_entry.id   AF-A0A952HTD5-F1
#
_cell.length_a   1.000
_cell.length_b   1.000
_cell.length_c   1.000
_cell.angle_alpha   90.00
_cell.angle_beta   90.00
_cell.angle_gamma   90.00
#
_symmetry.space_group_name_H-M   'P 1'
#
loop_
_entity.id
_entity.type
_entity.pdbx_description
1 polymer ?
#
loop_
_entity_poly.entity_id
_entity_poly.type
_entity_poly.pdbx_seq_one_letter_code
_entity_poly.pdbx_strand_id
1 'polypeptide(L)'
;MTLDASDSPLEFPCELDVKAMGLNTPEFERLVEQIVQPHVTDQSLRVTKVESRAGKYVSVRIHFTASSRAQLESIYTDLRASERVLFAL
;
A
#
# COMPACT_ATOMS: atom_id res chain seq x y z
N MET A 1 4.42 -36.19 -2.10
CA MET A 1 3.77 -34.86 -2.15
C MET A 1 3.66 -34.39 -0.72
N THR A 2 4.57 -33.54 -0.28
CA THR A 2 4.55 -32.98 1.07
C THR A 2 4.46 -31.48 0.89
N LEU A 3 3.28 -30.93 1.14
CA LEU A 3 3.11 -29.50 1.37
C LEU A 3 3.21 -29.34 2.88
N ASP A 4 4.44 -29.23 3.36
CA ASP A 4 4.76 -28.80 4.71
C ASP A 4 4.18 -27.39 4.86
N ALA A 5 3.07 -27.29 5.59
CA ALA A 5 2.52 -26.05 6.12
C ALA A 5 3.40 -25.51 7.26
N SER A 6 4.70 -25.46 7.03
CA SER A 6 5.66 -24.70 7.82
C SER A 6 5.89 -23.36 7.11
N ASP A 7 5.00 -22.40 7.29
CA ASP A 7 5.32 -20.98 7.14
C ASP A 7 4.44 -20.25 8.14
N SER A 8 5.08 -19.69 9.18
CA SER A 8 4.50 -19.22 10.44
C SER A 8 3.14 -18.53 10.28
N PRO A 9 2.21 -18.65 11.25
CA PRO A 9 1.07 -17.75 11.27
C PRO A 9 1.64 -16.34 11.27
N LEU A 10 1.42 -15.57 10.20
CA LEU A 10 1.70 -14.14 10.19
C LEU A 10 1.08 -13.58 11.47
N GLU A 11 1.93 -13.18 12.42
CA GLU A 11 1.48 -12.67 13.70
C GLU A 11 0.90 -11.28 13.44
N PHE A 12 -0.42 -11.25 13.27
CA PHE A 12 -1.16 -10.01 13.14
C PHE A 12 -1.43 -9.45 14.54
N PRO A 13 -1.23 -8.15 14.78
CA PRO A 13 -0.92 -7.09 13.80
C PRO A 13 0.55 -7.05 13.34
N CYS A 14 0.80 -6.91 12.03
CA CYS A 14 2.13 -6.66 11.48
C CYS A 14 2.13 -5.31 10.74
N GLU A 15 3.13 -4.49 11.03
CA GLU A 15 3.33 -3.20 10.37
C GLU A 15 4.01 -3.42 9.01
N LEU A 16 3.37 -2.93 7.95
CA LEU A 16 3.87 -3.05 6.59
C LEU A 16 3.82 -1.70 5.90
N ASP A 17 4.73 -1.54 4.93
CA ASP A 17 4.73 -0.38 4.07
C ASP A 17 4.46 -0.78 2.63
N VAL A 18 3.57 -0.03 1.99
CA VAL A 18 3.29 -0.11 0.56
C VAL A 18 3.86 1.13 -0.09
N LYS A 19 4.65 0.96 -1.13
CA LYS A 19 5.25 2.06 -1.88
C LYS A 19 4.63 2.13 -3.27
N ALA A 20 3.78 3.13 -3.47
CA ALA A 20 3.23 3.47 -4.78
C ALA A 20 4.03 4.62 -5.41
N MET A 21 4.49 4.44 -6.65
CA MET A 21 5.10 5.50 -7.45
C MET A 21 4.16 5.85 -8.61
N GLY A 22 3.92 7.14 -8.81
CA GLY A 22 3.00 7.63 -9.83
C GLY A 22 3.39 9.01 -10.33
N LEU A 23 2.52 9.59 -11.16
CA LEU A 23 2.65 10.99 -11.57
C LEU A 23 2.41 11.92 -10.37
N ASN A 24 3.20 13.00 -10.26
CA ASN A 24 3.04 13.99 -9.20
C ASN A 24 1.73 14.77 -9.42
N THR A 25 0.64 14.22 -8.91
CA THR A 25 -0.68 14.87 -8.94
C THR A 25 -1.22 14.95 -7.53
N PRO A 26 -1.83 16.07 -7.12
CA PRO A 26 -2.41 16.23 -5.78
C PRO A 26 -3.55 15.22 -5.53
N GLU A 27 -4.16 14.71 -6.61
CA GLU A 27 -5.18 13.67 -6.55
C GLU A 27 -4.61 12.29 -6.21
N PHE A 28 -3.32 12.03 -6.49
CA PHE A 28 -2.70 10.72 -6.29
C PHE A 28 -2.65 10.32 -4.82
N GLU A 29 -2.21 11.24 -3.95
CA GLU A 29 -2.20 11.03 -2.49
C GLU A 29 -3.60 10.72 -1.97
N ARG A 30 -4.59 11.55 -2.36
CA ARG A 30 -5.98 11.34 -1.96
C ARG A 30 -6.55 10.03 -2.46
N LEU A 31 -6.28 9.65 -3.70
CA LEU A 31 -6.77 8.42 -4.30
C LEU A 31 -6.20 7.21 -3.57
N VAL A 32 -4.90 7.21 -3.31
CA VAL A 32 -4.21 6.18 -2.52
C VAL A 32 -4.78 6.10 -1.10
N GLU A 33 -4.98 7.23 -0.43
CA GLU A 33 -5.62 7.28 0.88
C GLU A 33 -7.04 6.71 0.84
N GLN A 34 -7.88 7.12 -0.12
CA GLN A 34 -9.25 6.63 -0.24
C GLN A 34 -9.36 5.14 -0.52
N ILE A 35 -8.37 4.57 -1.22
CA ILE A 35 -8.27 3.13 -1.45
C ILE A 35 -7.90 2.41 -0.16
N VAL A 36 -6.87 2.88 0.55
CA VAL A 36 -6.32 2.17 1.72
C VAL A 36 -7.19 2.35 2.97
N GLN A 37 -7.79 3.53 3.15
CA GLN A 37 -8.61 3.90 4.31
C GLN A 37 -9.75 2.91 4.64
N PRO A 38 -10.56 2.39 3.69
CA PRO A 38 -11.57 1.37 3.99
C PRO A 38 -10.97 0.00 4.33
N HIS A 39 -9.76 -0.29 3.86
CA HIS A 39 -9.08 -1.55 4.17
C HIS A 39 -8.41 -1.51 5.54
N VAL A 40 -7.96 -0.35 6.01
CA VAL A 40 -7.22 -0.19 7.27
C VAL A 40 -8.15 0.38 8.34
N THR A 41 -8.61 -0.48 9.24
CA THR A 41 -9.53 -0.10 10.33
C THR A 41 -8.86 0.73 11.42
N ASP A 42 -7.53 0.68 11.51
CA ASP A 42 -6.76 1.33 12.56
C ASP A 42 -6.27 2.73 12.15
N GLN A 43 -6.23 3.68 13.09
CA GLN A 43 -5.72 5.04 12.85
C GLN A 43 -4.20 5.09 12.56
N SER A 44 -3.52 3.94 12.55
CA SER A 44 -2.11 3.80 12.18
C SER A 44 -1.81 3.95 10.68
N LEU A 45 -2.76 4.43 9.87
CA LEU A 45 -2.51 4.75 8.46
C LEU A 45 -1.60 5.99 8.37
N ARG A 46 -0.36 5.80 7.92
CA ARG A 46 0.61 6.87 7.72
C ARG A 46 1.03 6.98 6.27
N VAL A 47 0.52 8.00 5.60
CA VAL A 47 0.89 8.31 4.21
C VAL A 47 2.02 9.32 4.18
N THR A 48 3.06 9.03 3.40
CA THR A 48 4.23 9.88 3.20
C THR A 48 4.48 10.04 1.72
N LYS A 49 4.27 11.25 1.20
CA LYS A 49 4.69 11.60 -0.16
C LYS A 49 6.14 12.04 -0.19
N VAL A 50 6.85 11.58 -1.21
CA VAL A 50 8.22 11.96 -1.53
C VAL A 50 8.22 12.40 -2.99
N GLU A 51 8.41 13.68 -3.22
CA GLU A 51 8.49 14.23 -4.56
C GLU A 51 9.83 13.85 -5.18
N SER A 52 9.80 13.45 -6.46
CA SER A 52 11.02 13.15 -7.19
C SER A 52 11.76 14.45 -7.53
N ARG A 53 13.09 14.40 -7.63
CA ARG A 53 13.96 15.56 -7.90
C ARG A 53 13.57 16.31 -9.19
N ALA A 54 12.95 15.62 -10.14
CA ALA A 54 12.50 16.18 -11.42
C ALA A 54 11.06 16.75 -11.37
N GLY A 55 10.33 16.62 -10.26
CA GLY A 55 8.95 17.09 -10.10
C GLY A 55 7.88 16.32 -10.89
N LYS A 56 8.27 15.49 -11.87
CA LYS A 56 7.35 14.73 -12.74
C LYS A 56 6.65 13.55 -12.04
N TYR A 57 7.33 12.92 -11.08
CA TYR A 57 6.84 11.73 -10.39
C TYR A 57 6.85 11.94 -8.88
N VAL A 58 5.95 11.26 -8.18
CA VAL A 58 5.87 11.23 -6.72
C VAL A 58 5.89 9.77 -6.24
N SER A 59 6.63 9.51 -5.17
CA SER A 59 6.57 8.25 -4.43
C SER A 59 5.72 8.45 -3.19
N VAL A 60 4.58 7.79 -3.13
CA VAL A 60 3.74 7.72 -1.94
C VAL A 60 4.05 6.42 -1.20
N ARG A 61 4.45 6.54 0.06
CA ARG A 61 4.66 5.43 0.98
C ARG A 61 3.52 5.41 1.98
N ILE A 62 2.80 4.29 2.05
CA ILE A 62 1.71 4.08 2.99
C ILE A 62 2.18 3.05 4.00
N HIS A 63 2.39 3.49 5.24
CA HIS A 63 2.57 2.60 6.38
C HIS A 63 1.20 2.28 6.97
N PHE A 64 0.92 1.01 7.20
CA PHE A 64 -0.25 0.59 7.93
C PHE A 64 -0.03 -0.75 8.62
N THR A 65 -0.89 -1.02 9.59
CA THR A 65 -0.93 -2.29 10.28
C THR A 65 -1.86 -3.23 9.53
N ALA A 66 -1.31 -4.24 8.87
CA ALA A 66 -2.10 -5.29 8.25
C ALA A 66 -2.59 -6.25 9.34
N SER A 67 -3.86 -6.63 9.26
CA SER A 67 -4.46 -7.67 10.11
C SER A 67 -4.62 -8.99 9.37
N SER A 68 -4.42 -9.02 8.05
CA SER A 68 -4.52 -10.24 7.22
C SER A 68 -3.81 -10.08 5.88
N ARG A 69 -3.33 -11.20 5.31
CA ARG A 69 -2.70 -11.22 3.97
C ARG A 69 -3.68 -10.81 2.86
N ALA A 70 -4.95 -11.21 2.98
CA ALA A 70 -6.01 -10.85 2.03
C ALA A 70 -6.30 -9.34 1.96
N GLN A 71 -6.14 -8.63 3.09
CA GLN A 71 -6.29 -7.17 3.16
C GLN A 71 -5.18 -6.48 2.35
N LEU A 72 -3.94 -6.93 2.50
CA LEU A 72 -2.80 -6.43 1.72
C LEU A 72 -2.99 -6.67 0.23
N GLU A 73 -3.35 -7.88 -0.16
CA GLU A 73 -3.59 -8.20 -1.58
C GLU A 73 -4.72 -7.37 -2.18
N SER A 74 -5.77 -7.08 -1.41
CA SER A 74 -6.84 -6.18 -1.85
C SER A 74 -6.31 -4.77 -2.09
N ILE A 75 -5.56 -4.22 -1.12
CA ILE A 75 -4.93 -2.90 -1.24
C ILE A 75 -4.00 -2.84 -2.46
N TYR A 76 -3.11 -3.83 -2.64
CA TYR A 76 -2.21 -3.89 -3.78
C TYR A 76 -2.96 -3.99 -5.10
N THR A 77 -4.04 -4.78 -5.16
CA THR A 77 -4.85 -4.94 -6.35
C THR A 77 -5.55 -3.64 -6.72
N ASP A 78 -6.13 -2.94 -5.75
CA ASP A 78 -6.88 -1.70 -5.97
C ASP A 78 -5.93 -0.53 -6.34
N LEU A 79 -4.77 -0.46 -5.68
CA LEU A 79 -3.68 0.43 -6.06
C LEU A 79 -3.20 0.15 -7.48
N ARG A 80 -3.02 -1.11 -7.86
CA ARG A 80 -2.57 -1.49 -9.21
C ARG A 80 -3.66 -1.33 -10.27
N ALA A 81 -4.94 -1.43 -9.90
CA ALA A 81 -6.08 -1.14 -10.75
C ALA A 81 -6.17 0.36 -11.09
N SER A 82 -5.56 1.21 -10.27
CA SER A 82 -5.48 2.63 -10.54
C SER A 82 -4.45 2.93 -11.63
N GLU A 83 -4.91 3.40 -12.80
CA GLU A 83 -4.05 3.81 -13.93
C GLU A 83 -3.01 4.88 -13.58
N ARG A 84 -3.19 5.59 -12.46
CA ARG A 84 -2.25 6.61 -11.98
C ARG A 84 -1.03 6.01 -11.25
N VAL A 85 -1.10 4.76 -10.81
CA VAL A 85 0.01 4.04 -10.17
C VAL A 85 0.87 3.40 -11.26
N LEU A 86 2.07 3.94 -11.45
CA LEU A 86 3.04 3.41 -12.41
C LEU A 86 3.76 2.17 -11.84
N PHE A 87 3.94 2.13 -10.52
CA PHE A 87 4.63 1.04 -9.83
C PHE A 87 4.16 0.93 -8.38
N ALA A 88 3.90 -0.28 -7.89
CA ALA A 88 3.61 -0.55 -6.47
C ALA A 88 4.53 -1.69 -5.98
N LEU A 89 5.17 -1.52 -4.82
CA LEU A 89 6.05 -2.49 -4.16
C LEU A 89 5.83 -2.53 -2.65
#